data_AF-A0A3B8P1H7-F1
#
_entry.id   AF-A0A3B8P1H7-F1
#
_cell.length_a   1.000
_cell.length_b   1.000
_cell.length_c   1.000
_cell.angle_alpha   90.00
_cell.angle_beta   90.00
_cell.angle_gamma   90.00
#
_symmetry.space_group_name_H-M   'P 1'
#
loop_
_entity.id
_entity.type
_entity.pdbx_description
1 polymer ?
#
loop_
_entity_poly.entity_id
_entity_poly.type
_entity_poly.pdbx_seq_one_letter_code
_entity_poly.pdbx_strand_id
1 'polypeptide(L)'
;MLKRLASLALIACAPVHATPVLDPGRLQQLANTPYWIALGHYETAKLGGWRSYVDDDKFFLAADGAHHPDQELAATVQALYAPASLGDKHAQCVFPARTRWLREQLDLQGLPQPDCQEYKTWYTSIDPHSAALIFPAAYLNSPSSMFGHTLLRIDQSNTRSDDTTLLSYAINFGAYIEGSDNSILYAWKGLMGGYPGLFAMMPYQEKLSEYRSLENRDLWEYQLDLTPEETGRMVEHVWELKQIQFDYFFFDENCSYRLLELLQVARPSLDLTSQFPLTAIPTDTVKAVKQSGLVASEVYRPSRERELLARAEPLDHAEKQQVLAVSADTSQLQSPAFKAMP
;
A
#
# COMPACT_ATOMS: atom_id res chain seq x y z
N MET A 1 35.80 13.26 67.09
CA MET A 1 35.89 12.64 65.74
C MET A 1 34.51 12.65 65.09
N LEU A 2 34.13 13.73 64.40
CA LEU A 2 32.89 13.79 63.61
C LEU A 2 33.28 13.82 62.13
N LYS A 3 33.10 12.70 61.43
CA LYS A 3 33.25 12.63 59.97
C LYS A 3 31.92 13.01 59.34
N ARG A 4 31.90 14.16 58.65
CA ARG A 4 30.80 14.61 57.78
C ARG A 4 30.84 13.78 56.49
N LEU A 5 29.78 13.04 56.20
CA LEU A 5 29.51 12.46 54.90
C LEU A 5 28.66 13.47 54.13
N ALA A 6 29.25 14.11 53.11
CA ALA A 6 28.54 14.92 52.15
C ALA A 6 28.16 14.03 50.97
N SER A 7 26.88 13.69 50.86
CA SER A 7 26.32 13.03 49.69
C SER A 7 26.12 14.07 48.59
N LEU A 8 27.00 14.08 47.59
CA LEU A 8 26.75 14.78 46.33
C LEU A 8 25.66 14.04 45.56
N ALA A 9 24.45 14.58 45.55
CA ALA A 9 23.43 14.20 44.59
C ALA A 9 23.82 14.80 43.23
N LEU A 10 24.37 13.99 42.32
CA LEU A 10 24.40 14.34 40.90
C LEU A 10 22.96 14.29 40.38
N ILE A 11 22.35 15.47 40.25
CA ILE A 11 21.13 15.63 39.45
C ILE A 11 21.58 15.51 38.00
N ALA A 12 21.42 14.32 37.42
CA ALA A 12 21.49 14.14 35.99
C ALA A 12 20.26 14.82 35.37
N CYS A 13 20.37 16.10 35.03
CA CYS A 13 19.41 16.74 34.13
C CYS A 13 19.52 16.06 32.77
N ALA A 14 18.62 15.13 32.48
CA ALA A 14 18.40 14.70 31.10
C ALA A 14 18.06 15.95 30.28
N PRO A 15 18.66 16.14 29.08
CA PRO A 15 18.33 17.27 28.23
C PRO A 15 16.84 17.16 27.85
N VAL A 16 16.02 18.05 28.40
CA VAL A 16 14.65 18.26 27.95
C VAL A 16 14.78 19.05 26.65
N HIS A 17 14.66 18.37 25.52
CA HIS A 17 14.59 19.04 24.22
C HIS A 17 13.24 19.74 24.13
N ALA A 18 13.25 21.08 24.13
CA ALA A 18 12.03 21.86 23.99
C ALA A 18 11.52 21.75 22.55
N THR A 19 10.24 21.39 22.39
CA THR A 19 9.55 21.47 21.10
C THR A 19 9.63 22.89 20.56
N PRO A 20 9.98 23.09 19.28
CA PRO A 20 10.00 24.43 18.69
C PRO A 20 8.59 25.01 18.67
N VAL A 21 8.48 26.31 18.98
CA VAL A 21 7.25 27.06 18.75
C VAL A 21 7.18 27.36 17.26
N LEU A 22 6.18 26.79 16.59
CA LEU A 22 5.95 27.03 15.16
C LEU A 22 5.26 28.38 14.96
N ASP A 23 5.73 29.16 13.99
CA ASP A 23 5.00 30.33 13.53
C ASP A 23 3.62 29.91 12.99
N PRO A 24 2.51 30.52 13.45
CA PRO A 24 1.16 30.13 13.02
C PRO A 24 0.94 30.22 11.50
N GLY A 25 1.56 31.21 10.83
CA GLY A 25 1.47 31.36 9.37
C GLY A 25 2.17 30.23 8.63
N ARG A 26 3.38 29.86 9.09
CA ARG A 26 4.13 28.72 8.53
C ARG A 26 3.41 27.39 8.76
N LEU A 27 2.84 27.20 9.95
CA LEU A 27 2.06 26.01 10.28
C LEU A 27 0.86 25.86 9.34
N GLN A 28 0.07 26.93 9.18
CA GLN A 28 -1.08 26.92 8.29
C GLN A 28 -0.68 26.70 6.82
N GLN A 29 0.45 27.25 6.38
CA GLN A 29 0.96 27.03 5.04
C GLN A 29 1.30 25.55 4.82
N LEU A 30 2.02 24.93 5.75
CA LEU A 30 2.41 23.51 5.64
C LEU A 30 1.22 22.57 5.72
N ALA A 31 0.27 22.87 6.60
CA ALA A 31 -0.96 22.10 6.78
C ALA A 31 -1.83 22.04 5.51
N ASN A 32 -1.68 23.00 4.61
CA ASN A 32 -2.40 23.04 3.33
C ASN A 32 -1.57 22.55 2.14
N THR A 33 -0.36 22.04 2.36
CA THR A 33 0.45 21.49 1.25
C THR A 33 -0.14 20.19 0.74
N PRO A 34 -0.13 19.92 -0.58
CA PRO A 34 -0.68 18.68 -1.13
C PRO A 34 -0.12 17.42 -0.49
N TYR A 35 1.16 17.43 -0.12
CA TYR A 35 1.81 16.29 0.52
C TYR A 35 1.28 16.01 1.94
N TRP A 36 1.10 17.04 2.76
CA TRP A 36 0.53 16.85 4.10
C TRP A 36 -0.92 16.39 4.03
N ILE A 37 -1.68 16.96 3.09
CA ILE A 37 -3.05 16.55 2.80
C ILE A 37 -3.12 15.07 2.40
N ALA A 38 -2.20 14.62 1.54
CA ALA A 38 -2.10 13.22 1.14
C ALA A 38 -1.70 12.29 2.30
N LEU A 39 -0.70 12.67 3.10
CA LEU A 39 -0.26 11.88 4.27
C LEU A 39 -1.34 11.70 5.34
N GLY A 40 -2.30 12.61 5.43
CA GLY A 40 -3.43 12.48 6.34
C GLY A 40 -4.71 11.99 5.65
N HIS A 41 -4.65 11.61 4.37
CA HIS A 41 -5.82 11.20 3.57
C HIS A 41 -6.99 12.19 3.65
N TYR A 42 -6.69 13.49 3.61
CA TYR A 42 -7.71 14.53 3.74
C TYR A 42 -8.38 14.84 2.39
N GLU A 43 -9.69 15.01 2.43
CA GLU A 43 -10.53 15.59 1.37
C GLU A 43 -11.25 16.84 1.87
N THR A 44 -11.69 17.68 0.94
CA THR A 44 -12.55 18.82 1.29
C THR A 44 -13.96 18.34 1.62
N ALA A 45 -14.43 18.64 2.83
CA ALA A 45 -15.78 18.24 3.25
C ALA A 45 -16.87 19.01 2.47
N LYS A 46 -18.06 18.40 2.31
CA LYS A 46 -19.20 18.96 1.53
C LYS A 46 -19.64 20.36 1.98
N LEU A 47 -19.41 20.72 3.24
CA LEU A 47 -19.77 22.02 3.83
C LEU A 47 -18.56 22.95 4.02
N GLY A 48 -17.42 22.62 3.40
CA GLY A 48 -16.13 23.28 3.61
C GLY A 48 -15.34 22.66 4.78
N GLY A 49 -14.04 22.97 4.82
CA GLY A 49 -13.10 22.36 5.77
C GLY A 49 -12.52 21.04 5.29
N TRP A 50 -11.72 20.40 6.16
CA TRP A 50 -11.05 19.14 5.88
C TRP A 50 -11.74 17.97 6.59
N ARG A 51 -11.68 16.80 5.98
CA ARG A 51 -12.04 15.53 6.59
C ARG A 51 -11.08 14.46 6.09
N SER A 52 -10.54 13.66 6.99
CA SER A 52 -9.79 12.47 6.61
C SER A 52 -10.72 11.31 6.26
N TYR A 53 -10.29 10.50 5.29
CA TYR A 53 -10.85 9.19 5.05
C TYR A 53 -10.48 8.14 6.10
N VAL A 54 -9.46 8.39 6.92
CA VAL A 54 -9.09 7.51 8.03
C VAL A 54 -10.05 7.74 9.19
N ASP A 55 -10.67 6.66 9.67
CA ASP A 55 -11.64 6.65 10.76
C ASP A 55 -11.07 6.09 12.08
N ASP A 56 -9.87 5.49 12.07
CA ASP A 56 -9.20 5.03 13.30
C ASP A 56 -8.46 6.18 14.02
N ASP A 57 -8.95 6.53 15.21
CA ASP A 57 -8.35 7.53 16.10
C ASP A 57 -6.85 7.29 16.36
N LYS A 58 -6.35 6.04 16.25
CA LYS A 58 -4.92 5.73 16.45
C LYS A 58 -4.01 6.36 15.40
N PHE A 59 -4.55 6.76 14.24
CA PHE A 59 -3.77 7.38 13.18
C PHE A 59 -3.47 8.86 13.45
N PHE A 60 -4.27 9.51 14.28
CA PHE A 60 -4.15 10.93 14.60
C PHE A 60 -3.47 11.13 15.95
N LEU A 61 -2.55 12.08 16.01
CA LEU A 61 -1.91 12.52 17.24
C LEU A 61 -2.70 13.66 17.90
N ALA A 62 -3.42 14.46 17.12
CA ALA A 62 -4.36 15.46 17.61
C ALA A 62 -5.75 14.85 17.84
N ALA A 63 -6.42 15.29 18.90
CA ALA A 63 -7.76 14.80 19.25
C ALA A 63 -8.83 15.08 18.17
N ASP A 64 -8.64 16.12 17.36
CA ASP A 64 -9.50 16.47 16.21
C ASP A 64 -8.68 16.48 14.90
N GLY A 65 -7.62 15.67 14.85
CA GLY A 65 -6.69 15.62 13.73
C GLY A 65 -7.37 15.27 12.41
N ALA A 66 -8.38 14.39 12.44
CA ALA A 66 -9.16 13.98 11.28
C ALA A 66 -9.86 15.15 10.54
N HIS A 67 -10.12 16.26 11.22
CA HIS A 67 -10.75 17.45 10.63
C HIS A 67 -9.85 18.68 10.57
N HIS A 68 -8.71 18.63 11.26
CA HIS A 68 -7.79 19.74 11.42
C HIS A 68 -6.35 19.31 11.06
N PRO A 69 -5.98 19.32 9.76
CA PRO A 69 -4.61 18.99 9.35
C PRO A 69 -3.56 19.91 10.00
N ASP A 70 -3.93 21.14 10.35
CA ASP A 70 -3.09 22.09 11.09
C ASP A 70 -2.82 21.63 12.52
N GLN A 71 -3.84 21.15 13.24
CA GLN A 71 -3.69 20.61 14.59
C GLN A 71 -2.91 19.30 14.56
N GLU A 72 -3.17 18.43 13.59
CA GLU A 72 -2.43 17.17 13.42
C GLU A 72 -0.95 17.43 13.14
N LEU A 73 -0.63 18.44 12.33
CA LEU A 73 0.75 18.83 12.05
C LEU A 73 1.44 19.30 13.33
N ALA A 74 0.77 20.17 14.10
CA ALA A 74 1.28 20.67 15.38
C ALA A 74 1.55 19.53 16.37
N ALA A 75 0.58 18.63 16.54
CA ALA A 75 0.67 17.48 17.42
C ALA A 75 1.77 16.52 16.97
N THR A 76 1.91 16.31 15.65
CA THR A 76 3.01 15.52 15.09
C THR A 76 4.35 16.11 15.47
N VAL A 77 4.58 17.40 15.22
CA VAL A 77 5.84 18.07 15.58
C VAL A 77 6.11 17.96 17.08
N GLN A 78 5.10 18.16 17.93
CA GLN A 78 5.26 17.96 19.37
C GLN A 78 5.69 16.54 19.74
N ALA A 79 5.05 15.53 19.14
CA ALA A 79 5.35 14.13 19.40
C ALA A 79 6.75 13.70 18.91
N LEU A 80 7.32 14.37 17.89
CA LEU A 80 8.70 14.11 17.44
C LEU A 80 9.76 14.45 18.50
N TYR A 81 9.45 15.31 19.47
CA TYR A 81 10.33 15.71 20.57
C TYR A 81 10.08 14.93 21.88
N ALA A 82 9.22 13.91 21.86
CA ALA A 82 8.98 13.06 23.01
C ALA A 82 10.25 12.29 23.46
N PRO A 83 10.33 11.76 24.69
CA PRO A 83 11.53 11.05 25.14
C PRO A 83 11.88 9.83 24.27
N ALA A 84 13.16 9.69 23.89
CA ALA A 84 13.67 8.55 23.13
C ALA A 84 13.41 7.18 23.79
N SER A 85 13.16 7.16 25.10
CA SER A 85 12.81 5.96 25.88
C SER A 85 11.52 5.27 25.44
N LEU A 86 10.71 5.92 24.59
CA LEU A 86 9.52 5.30 23.99
C LEU A 86 9.86 4.20 22.97
N GLY A 87 11.10 4.14 22.45
CA GLY A 87 11.52 3.12 21.48
C GLY A 87 10.61 3.11 20.24
N ASP A 88 10.19 1.92 19.80
CA ASP A 88 9.30 1.75 18.63
C ASP A 88 7.94 2.46 18.74
N LYS A 89 7.52 2.85 19.95
CA LYS A 89 6.28 3.64 20.16
C LYS A 89 6.48 5.14 19.97
N HIS A 90 7.72 5.59 19.75
CA HIS A 90 8.02 7.00 19.51
C HIS A 90 7.43 7.45 18.16
N ALA A 91 6.93 8.69 18.05
CA ALA A 91 6.31 9.19 16.82
C ALA A 91 7.24 9.12 15.60
N GLN A 92 8.54 9.33 15.78
CA GLN A 92 9.56 9.10 14.72
C GLN A 92 9.59 7.66 14.16
N CYS A 93 9.18 6.66 14.94
CA CYS A 93 9.14 5.25 14.55
C CYS A 93 7.76 4.84 14.00
N VAL A 94 6.69 5.43 14.53
CA VAL A 94 5.31 5.17 14.09
C VAL A 94 4.99 5.93 12.79
N PHE A 95 5.50 7.16 12.66
CA PHE A 95 5.25 8.06 11.54
C PHE A 95 6.54 8.49 10.81
N PRO A 96 7.30 7.55 10.21
CA PRO A 96 8.56 7.86 9.50
C PRO A 96 8.37 8.79 8.30
N ALA A 97 7.29 8.67 7.53
CA ALA A 97 7.03 9.53 6.36
C ALA A 97 6.71 10.96 6.79
N ARG A 98 5.86 11.14 7.81
CA ARG A 98 5.58 12.45 8.42
C ARG A 98 6.84 13.04 9.02
N THR A 99 7.63 12.23 9.72
CA THR A 99 8.88 12.64 10.38
C THR A 99 9.90 13.15 9.38
N ARG A 100 10.18 12.37 8.32
CA ARG A 100 11.14 12.74 7.27
C ARG A 100 10.74 14.08 6.65
N TRP A 101 9.48 14.22 6.25
CA TRP A 101 9.00 15.44 5.62
C TRP A 101 9.02 16.65 6.54
N LEU A 102 8.54 16.53 7.79
CA LEU A 102 8.55 17.65 8.73
C LEU A 102 9.97 18.08 9.08
N ARG A 103 10.90 17.14 9.21
CA ARG A 103 12.32 17.44 9.43
C ARG A 103 12.89 18.30 8.29
N GLU A 104 12.57 17.96 7.04
CA GLU A 104 12.96 18.73 5.86
C GLU A 104 12.28 20.11 5.79
N GLN A 105 10.97 20.18 6.04
CA GLN A 105 10.18 21.41 5.86
C GLN A 105 10.39 22.48 6.94
N LEU A 106 10.77 22.05 8.14
CA LEU A 106 10.91 22.91 9.32
C LEU A 106 12.34 23.01 9.83
N ASP A 107 13.29 22.32 9.20
CA ASP A 107 14.69 22.22 9.65
C ASP A 107 14.76 21.82 11.14
N LEU A 108 14.05 20.76 11.51
CA LEU A 108 13.91 20.36 12.92
C LEU A 108 15.25 19.93 13.51
N GLN A 109 15.72 20.68 14.50
CA GLN A 109 16.97 20.44 15.21
C GLN A 109 16.75 19.81 16.59
N GLY A 110 17.75 19.10 17.09
CA GLY A 110 17.73 18.53 18.45
C GLY A 110 16.68 17.44 18.66
N LEU A 111 16.29 16.74 17.60
CA LEU A 111 15.36 15.62 17.71
C LEU A 111 16.01 14.47 18.51
N PRO A 112 15.26 13.86 19.46
CA PRO A 112 15.70 12.66 20.16
C PRO A 112 15.97 11.52 19.17
N GLN A 113 16.79 10.55 19.57
CA GLN A 113 17.18 9.40 18.74
C GLN A 113 16.57 8.12 19.33
N PRO A 114 15.26 7.87 19.16
CA PRO A 114 14.64 6.62 19.58
C PRO A 114 15.19 5.45 18.75
N ASP A 115 15.22 4.26 19.34
CA ASP A 115 15.53 3.05 18.58
C ASP A 115 14.27 2.48 17.91
N CYS A 116 14.13 2.73 16.61
CA CYS A 116 13.02 2.23 15.78
C CYS A 116 13.35 0.85 15.18
N GLN A 117 13.65 -0.14 16.02
CA GLN A 117 14.12 -1.46 15.58
C GLN A 117 13.09 -2.18 14.70
N GLU A 118 11.80 -2.12 15.03
CA GLU A 118 10.75 -2.77 14.25
C GLU A 118 10.66 -2.17 12.85
N TYR A 119 10.59 -0.84 12.76
CA TYR A 119 10.53 -0.12 11.49
C TYR A 119 11.78 -0.36 10.63
N LYS A 120 12.99 -0.24 11.21
CA LYS A 120 14.25 -0.47 10.47
C LYS A 120 14.33 -1.88 9.89
N THR A 121 13.96 -2.89 10.69
CA THR A 121 13.95 -4.29 10.28
C THR A 121 12.96 -4.50 9.14
N TRP A 122 11.74 -4.00 9.29
CA TRP A 122 10.68 -4.09 8.29
C TRP A 122 11.08 -3.41 6.97
N TYR A 123 11.50 -2.14 7.03
CA TYR A 123 11.85 -1.37 5.84
C TYR A 123 13.03 -1.97 5.08
N THR A 124 14.05 -2.47 5.80
CA THR A 124 15.20 -3.15 5.20
C THR A 124 14.82 -4.46 4.52
N SER A 125 13.84 -5.20 5.07
CA SER A 125 13.34 -6.44 4.46
C SER A 125 12.58 -6.21 3.16
N ILE A 126 11.99 -5.02 3.00
CA ILE A 126 11.26 -4.61 1.80
C ILE A 126 12.22 -4.05 0.75
N ASP A 127 13.27 -3.34 1.17
CA ASP A 127 14.27 -2.72 0.28
C ASP A 127 13.65 -1.97 -0.92
N PRO A 128 12.74 -0.99 -0.67
CA PRO A 128 11.92 -0.42 -1.72
C PRO A 128 12.75 0.34 -2.75
N HIS A 129 12.77 -0.15 -3.99
CA HIS A 129 13.58 0.44 -5.06
C HIS A 129 12.77 0.89 -6.28
N SER A 130 11.78 0.11 -6.70
CA SER A 130 10.86 0.50 -7.77
C SER A 130 9.46 -0.07 -7.52
N ALA A 131 8.47 0.43 -8.27
CA ALA A 131 7.09 -0.02 -8.15
C ALA A 131 6.43 -0.27 -9.50
N ALA A 132 5.47 -1.21 -9.53
CA ALA A 132 4.61 -1.47 -10.67
C ALA A 132 3.14 -1.49 -10.23
N LEU A 133 2.25 -0.92 -11.03
CA LEU A 133 0.81 -1.08 -10.87
C LEU A 133 0.39 -2.35 -11.60
N ILE A 134 -0.17 -3.32 -10.89
CA ILE A 134 -0.65 -4.57 -11.46
C ILE A 134 -2.16 -4.52 -11.59
N PHE A 135 -2.67 -4.88 -12.76
CA PHE A 135 -4.09 -4.95 -13.08
C PHE A 135 -4.46 -6.35 -13.57
N PRO A 136 -5.02 -7.20 -12.69
CA PRO A 136 -5.70 -8.41 -13.11
C PRO A 136 -6.99 -8.09 -13.87
N ALA A 137 -7.15 -8.69 -15.05
CA ALA A 137 -8.34 -8.49 -15.87
C ALA A 137 -9.62 -8.95 -15.16
N ALA A 138 -10.76 -8.42 -15.61
CA ALA A 138 -12.08 -8.75 -15.06
C ALA A 138 -12.37 -10.26 -15.11
N TYR A 139 -12.91 -10.80 -14.01
CA TYR A 139 -13.38 -12.18 -13.95
C TYR A 139 -14.88 -12.20 -13.69
N LEU A 140 -15.62 -12.56 -14.74
CA LEU A 140 -17.08 -12.47 -14.77
C LEU A 140 -17.78 -13.48 -13.84
N ASN A 141 -17.07 -14.51 -13.37
CA ASN A 141 -17.66 -15.55 -12.51
C ASN A 141 -17.64 -15.19 -11.01
N SER A 142 -17.16 -13.99 -10.63
CA SER A 142 -17.25 -13.49 -9.25
C SER A 142 -17.64 -12.01 -9.21
N PRO A 143 -18.76 -11.63 -8.57
CA PRO A 143 -19.23 -10.25 -8.49
C PRO A 143 -18.21 -9.26 -7.90
N SER A 144 -17.40 -9.70 -6.93
CA SER A 144 -16.36 -8.87 -6.29
C SER A 144 -15.14 -8.62 -7.18
N SER A 145 -15.09 -9.25 -8.35
CA SER A 145 -13.96 -9.27 -9.29
C SER A 145 -14.35 -8.91 -10.72
N MET A 146 -15.63 -8.62 -10.94
CA MET A 146 -16.24 -8.39 -12.24
C MET A 146 -15.69 -7.13 -12.93
N PHE A 147 -15.13 -6.19 -12.18
CA PHE A 147 -14.53 -4.95 -12.70
C PHE A 147 -12.99 -4.97 -12.70
N GLY A 148 -12.39 -6.11 -12.37
CA GLY A 148 -10.96 -6.21 -12.05
C GLY A 148 -10.65 -5.57 -10.70
N HIS A 149 -9.36 -5.48 -10.37
CA HIS A 149 -8.85 -4.74 -9.23
C HIS A 149 -7.40 -4.32 -9.53
N THR A 150 -6.80 -3.53 -8.67
CA THR A 150 -5.39 -3.16 -8.80
C THR A 150 -4.64 -3.47 -7.52
N LEU A 151 -3.34 -3.74 -7.64
CA LEU A 151 -2.40 -3.78 -6.53
C LEU A 151 -1.10 -3.08 -6.95
N LEU A 152 -0.30 -2.63 -5.99
CA LEU A 152 1.05 -2.16 -6.24
C LEU A 152 2.05 -3.27 -5.92
N ARG A 153 2.97 -3.55 -6.82
CA ARG A 153 4.15 -4.39 -6.55
C ARG A 153 5.32 -3.48 -6.21
N ILE A 154 6.05 -3.78 -5.14
CA ILE A 154 7.29 -3.12 -4.74
C ILE A 154 8.43 -4.09 -4.99
N ASP A 155 9.36 -3.66 -5.85
CA ASP A 155 10.53 -4.42 -6.25
C ASP A 155 11.76 -3.97 -5.44
N GLN A 156 12.55 -4.95 -5.04
CA GLN A 156 13.82 -4.77 -4.33
C GLN A 156 14.93 -4.27 -5.27
N SER A 157 16.00 -3.70 -4.72
CA SER A 157 17.14 -3.20 -5.52
C SER A 157 17.85 -4.27 -6.36
N ASN A 158 17.80 -5.53 -5.92
CA ASN A 158 18.37 -6.67 -6.62
C ASN A 158 17.37 -7.36 -7.59
N THR A 159 16.17 -6.82 -7.75
CA THR A 159 15.14 -7.41 -8.61
C THR A 159 15.57 -7.34 -10.07
N ARG A 160 15.82 -8.50 -10.67
CA ARG A 160 16.04 -8.71 -12.10
C ARG A 160 14.76 -9.22 -12.73
N SER A 161 14.43 -8.71 -13.92
CA SER A 161 13.25 -9.09 -14.69
C SER A 161 13.13 -10.62 -14.81
N ASP A 162 12.00 -11.15 -14.33
CA ASP A 162 11.49 -12.53 -14.35
C ASP A 162 11.94 -13.55 -13.29
N ASP A 163 13.19 -13.55 -12.79
CA ASP A 163 13.64 -14.58 -11.82
C ASP A 163 13.42 -14.21 -10.35
N THR A 164 13.39 -12.91 -10.03
CA THR A 164 13.37 -12.42 -8.63
C THR A 164 12.13 -11.59 -8.28
N THR A 165 11.26 -11.31 -9.26
CA THR A 165 9.98 -10.62 -9.03
C THR A 165 9.04 -11.40 -8.10
N LEU A 166 9.25 -12.71 -7.91
CA LEU A 166 8.50 -13.51 -6.92
C LEU A 166 8.83 -13.13 -5.47
N LEU A 167 10.02 -12.54 -5.24
CA LEU A 167 10.47 -12.08 -3.92
C LEU A 167 9.98 -10.66 -3.59
N SER A 168 9.36 -9.98 -4.56
CA SER A 168 8.76 -8.66 -4.39
C SER A 168 7.57 -8.69 -3.43
N TYR A 169 7.17 -7.52 -2.95
CA TYR A 169 6.00 -7.35 -2.09
C TYR A 169 4.82 -6.77 -2.87
N ALA A 170 3.61 -7.20 -2.54
CA ALA A 170 2.37 -6.65 -3.02
C ALA A 170 1.72 -5.79 -1.93
N ILE A 171 1.28 -4.58 -2.29
CA ILE A 171 0.41 -3.73 -1.48
C ILE A 171 -0.98 -3.77 -2.09
N ASN A 172 -1.95 -4.14 -1.27
CA ASN A 172 -3.37 -4.10 -1.61
C ASN A 172 -4.16 -3.41 -0.49
N PHE A 173 -5.37 -3.00 -0.82
CA PHE A 173 -6.35 -2.50 0.14
C PHE A 173 -7.63 -3.33 0.00
N GLY A 174 -8.20 -3.76 1.12
CA GLY A 174 -9.37 -4.61 1.09
C GLY A 174 -10.12 -4.66 2.41
N ALA A 175 -11.36 -5.12 2.35
CA ALA A 175 -12.17 -5.35 3.54
C ALA A 175 -11.55 -6.47 4.40
N TYR A 176 -11.34 -6.18 5.68
CA TYR A 176 -10.95 -7.16 6.68
C TYR A 176 -12.20 -7.82 7.27
N ILE A 177 -12.21 -9.16 7.28
CA ILE A 177 -13.35 -9.96 7.76
C ILE A 177 -12.85 -10.86 8.89
N GLU A 178 -13.32 -10.62 10.11
CA GLU A 178 -13.16 -11.58 11.20
C GLU A 178 -14.19 -12.71 11.04
N GLY A 179 -13.71 -13.92 10.74
CA GLY A 179 -14.54 -15.13 10.75
C GLY A 179 -15.32 -15.41 9.46
N SER A 180 -15.82 -16.64 9.36
CA SER A 180 -16.51 -17.22 8.20
C SER A 180 -17.95 -16.72 8.10
N ASP A 181 -18.18 -15.57 7.45
CA ASP A 181 -19.54 -15.05 7.23
C ASP A 181 -20.04 -15.29 5.80
N ASN A 182 -21.32 -15.64 5.70
CA ASN A 182 -22.01 -16.12 4.48
C ASN A 182 -22.03 -15.08 3.33
N SER A 183 -21.80 -15.57 2.11
CA SER A 183 -21.48 -14.83 0.87
C SER A 183 -22.52 -13.83 0.34
N ILE A 184 -23.79 -13.89 0.78
CA ILE A 184 -24.85 -12.98 0.30
C ILE A 184 -24.98 -11.73 1.17
N LEU A 185 -24.82 -11.86 2.51
CA LEU A 185 -24.71 -10.71 3.42
C LEU A 185 -23.42 -9.92 3.16
N TYR A 186 -22.36 -10.61 2.71
CA TYR A 186 -21.08 -10.05 2.27
C TYR A 186 -21.21 -9.05 1.11
N ALA A 187 -21.94 -9.40 0.05
CA ALA A 187 -22.12 -8.50 -1.10
C ALA A 187 -22.89 -7.24 -0.70
N TRP A 188 -23.98 -7.37 0.08
CA TRP A 188 -24.78 -6.22 0.53
C TRP A 188 -24.05 -5.31 1.51
N LYS A 189 -23.32 -5.87 2.50
CA LYS A 189 -22.54 -5.09 3.47
C LYS A 189 -21.32 -4.43 2.83
N GLY A 190 -20.62 -5.11 1.91
CA GLY A 190 -19.52 -4.51 1.14
C GLY A 190 -19.98 -3.33 0.28
N LEU A 191 -21.18 -3.42 -0.31
CA LEU A 191 -21.80 -2.32 -1.08
C LEU A 191 -22.23 -1.11 -0.22
N MET A 192 -22.29 -1.24 1.11
CA MET A 192 -22.84 -0.23 2.03
C MET A 192 -21.86 0.34 3.07
N GLY A 193 -20.57 -0.01 3.05
CA GLY A 193 -19.63 0.49 4.08
C GLY A 193 -19.46 -0.41 5.31
N GLY A 194 -19.91 -1.67 5.28
CA GLY A 194 -20.09 -2.49 6.48
C GLY A 194 -18.87 -3.24 7.03
N TYR A 195 -17.67 -3.03 6.48
CA TYR A 195 -16.44 -3.71 6.91
C TYR A 195 -15.27 -2.71 6.98
N PRO A 196 -14.35 -2.86 7.94
CA PRO A 196 -13.15 -2.02 7.99
C PRO A 196 -12.23 -2.36 6.81
N GLY A 197 -11.79 -1.35 6.07
CA GLY A 197 -10.77 -1.44 5.04
C GLY A 197 -9.38 -1.34 5.66
N LEU A 198 -8.44 -2.16 5.19
CA LEU A 198 -7.04 -2.14 5.64
C LEU A 198 -6.09 -2.21 4.45
N PHE A 199 -4.97 -1.51 4.55
CA PHE A 199 -3.80 -1.79 3.72
C PHE A 199 -3.10 -3.05 4.21
N ALA A 200 -2.77 -3.94 3.29
CA ALA A 200 -1.98 -5.12 3.55
C ALA A 200 -0.76 -5.15 2.62
N MET A 201 0.35 -5.63 3.17
CA MET A 201 1.57 -5.89 2.43
C MET A 201 1.95 -7.36 2.60
N MET A 202 2.14 -8.08 1.49
CA MET A 202 2.37 -9.52 1.48
C MET A 202 3.30 -9.94 0.34
N PRO A 203 3.91 -11.14 0.37
CA PRO A 203 4.75 -11.63 -0.73
C PRO A 203 3.96 -11.69 -2.06
N TYR A 204 4.54 -11.15 -3.14
CA TYR A 204 3.87 -11.08 -4.45
C TYR A 204 3.61 -12.47 -5.05
N GLN A 205 4.48 -13.44 -4.81
CA GLN A 205 4.31 -14.82 -5.28
C GLN A 205 2.96 -15.43 -4.87
N GLU A 206 2.51 -15.18 -3.63
CA GLU A 206 1.24 -15.71 -3.13
C GLU A 206 0.07 -15.17 -3.96
N LYS A 207 0.07 -13.86 -4.26
CA LYS A 207 -0.94 -13.22 -5.10
C LYS A 207 -0.86 -13.63 -6.56
N LEU A 208 0.34 -13.76 -7.10
CA LEU A 208 0.52 -14.21 -8.48
C LEU A 208 0.00 -15.64 -8.69
N SER A 209 0.24 -16.53 -7.72
CA SER A 209 -0.27 -17.89 -7.72
C SER A 209 -1.81 -17.91 -7.69
N GLU A 210 -2.43 -17.12 -6.81
CA GLU A 210 -3.88 -16.96 -6.73
C GLU A 210 -4.47 -16.55 -8.09
N TYR A 211 -3.98 -15.47 -8.70
CA TYR A 211 -4.54 -14.97 -9.96
C TYR A 211 -4.29 -15.86 -11.17
N ARG A 212 -3.08 -16.42 -11.31
CA ARG A 212 -2.73 -17.23 -12.50
C ARG A 212 -3.26 -18.65 -12.43
N SER A 213 -3.28 -19.26 -11.24
CA SER A 213 -3.59 -20.69 -11.10
C SER A 213 -5.01 -20.98 -10.62
N LEU A 214 -5.57 -20.14 -9.74
CA LEU A 214 -6.92 -20.35 -9.22
C LEU A 214 -7.96 -19.60 -10.05
N GLU A 215 -7.65 -18.38 -10.48
CA GLU A 215 -8.62 -17.52 -11.17
C GLU A 215 -8.48 -17.48 -12.69
N ASN A 216 -7.39 -18.03 -13.26
CA ASN A 216 -7.10 -18.04 -14.70
C ASN A 216 -7.22 -16.65 -15.36
N ARG A 217 -6.64 -15.61 -14.75
CA ARG A 217 -6.71 -14.24 -15.28
C ARG A 217 -5.46 -13.80 -16.02
N ASP A 218 -5.67 -13.03 -17.08
CA ASP A 218 -4.62 -12.24 -17.71
C ASP A 218 -4.25 -11.07 -16.79
N LEU A 219 -2.96 -10.74 -16.74
CA LEU A 219 -2.41 -9.66 -15.91
C LEU A 219 -1.70 -8.63 -16.78
N TRP A 220 -1.92 -7.36 -16.46
CA TRP A 220 -1.13 -6.26 -16.99
C TRP A 220 -0.28 -5.68 -15.87
N GLU A 221 1.04 -5.59 -16.08
CA GLU A 221 1.97 -4.94 -15.16
C GLU A 221 2.43 -3.62 -15.81
N TYR A 222 2.10 -2.50 -15.16
CA TYR A 222 2.50 -1.16 -15.58
C TYR A 222 3.68 -0.74 -14.71
N GLN A 223 4.90 -0.82 -15.26
CA GLN A 223 6.10 -0.37 -14.55
C GLN A 223 6.01 1.15 -14.37
N LEU A 224 6.11 1.61 -13.13
CA LEU A 224 6.02 3.03 -12.82
C LEU A 224 7.40 3.68 -12.93
N ASP A 225 7.44 4.87 -13.52
CA ASP A 225 8.60 5.75 -13.55
C ASP A 225 8.72 6.47 -12.21
N LEU A 226 8.93 5.75 -11.11
CA LEU A 226 9.21 6.31 -9.78
C LEU A 226 10.68 6.12 -9.45
N THR A 227 11.29 7.11 -8.80
CA THR A 227 12.65 6.95 -8.27
C THR A 227 12.64 6.04 -7.02
N PRO A 228 13.80 5.51 -6.59
CA PRO A 228 13.91 4.80 -5.32
C PRO A 228 13.47 5.65 -4.13
N GLU A 229 13.74 6.95 -4.14
CA GLU A 229 13.29 7.86 -3.08
C GLU A 229 11.77 8.03 -3.09
N GLU A 230 11.14 8.16 -4.25
CA GLU A 230 9.68 8.24 -4.38
C GLU A 230 9.00 6.95 -3.93
N THR A 231 9.54 5.80 -4.35
CA THR A 231 9.07 4.47 -3.93
C THR A 231 9.24 4.29 -2.43
N GLY A 232 10.39 4.71 -1.89
CA GLY A 232 10.68 4.71 -0.46
C GLY A 232 9.65 5.51 0.32
N ARG A 233 9.39 6.77 -0.06
CA ARG A 233 8.36 7.62 0.59
C ARG A 233 7.00 6.96 0.67
N MET A 234 6.57 6.31 -0.40
CA MET A 234 5.31 5.56 -0.41
C MET A 234 5.33 4.42 0.61
N VAL A 235 6.41 3.64 0.66
CA VAL A 235 6.55 2.51 1.59
C VAL A 235 6.69 2.98 3.05
N GLU A 236 7.37 4.10 3.31
CA GLU A 236 7.37 4.75 4.63
C GLU A 236 5.94 5.02 5.10
N HIS A 237 5.08 5.51 4.22
CA HIS A 237 3.69 5.81 4.57
C HIS A 237 2.83 4.55 4.73
N VAL A 238 3.07 3.50 3.96
CA VAL A 238 2.39 2.21 4.15
C VAL A 238 2.65 1.64 5.56
N TRP A 239 3.83 1.89 6.14
CA TRP A 239 4.09 1.56 7.54
C TRP A 239 3.18 2.33 8.51
N GLU A 240 2.96 3.63 8.26
CA GLU A 240 2.08 4.47 9.09
C GLU A 240 0.62 4.01 9.05
N LEU A 241 0.23 3.33 7.97
CA LEU A 241 -1.10 2.79 7.74
C LEU A 241 -1.28 1.34 8.22
N LYS A 242 -0.24 0.74 8.81
CA LYS A 242 -0.29 -0.64 9.29
C LYS A 242 -1.37 -0.78 10.37
N GLN A 243 -2.39 -1.60 10.10
CA GLN A 243 -3.53 -1.85 11.00
C GLN A 243 -4.39 -0.61 11.28
N ILE A 244 -4.30 0.41 10.42
CA ILE A 244 -5.17 1.60 10.47
C ILE A 244 -6.40 1.32 9.62
N GLN A 245 -7.57 1.49 10.23
CA GLN A 245 -8.86 1.27 9.58
C GLN A 245 -9.25 2.48 8.72
N PHE A 246 -10.00 2.17 7.67
CA PHE A 246 -10.71 3.10 6.81
C PHE A 246 -12.14 2.60 6.69
N ASP A 247 -13.11 3.52 6.52
CA ASP A 247 -14.43 3.15 6.02
C ASP A 247 -14.27 2.48 4.62
N TYR A 248 -14.84 1.29 4.40
CA TYR A 248 -14.73 0.59 3.12
C TYR A 248 -16.04 0.67 2.35
N PHE A 249 -16.12 1.57 1.38
CA PHE A 249 -17.22 1.63 0.43
C PHE A 249 -16.78 1.06 -0.93
N PHE A 250 -17.53 0.06 -1.44
CA PHE A 250 -17.15 -0.67 -2.65
C PHE A 250 -17.06 0.18 -3.93
N PHE A 251 -17.75 1.33 -4.00
CA PHE A 251 -17.84 2.12 -5.23
C PHE A 251 -16.86 3.30 -5.28
N ASP A 252 -16.74 4.11 -4.24
CA ASP A 252 -15.88 5.30 -4.14
C ASP A 252 -14.53 5.00 -3.46
N GLU A 253 -14.53 4.32 -2.32
CA GLU A 253 -13.34 4.15 -1.47
C GLU A 253 -12.67 2.76 -1.61
N ASN A 254 -12.68 2.24 -2.84
CA ASN A 254 -12.19 0.90 -3.13
C ASN A 254 -10.66 0.83 -3.24
N CYS A 255 -10.15 -0.40 -3.39
CA CYS A 255 -8.71 -0.67 -3.51
C CYS A 255 -8.02 0.17 -4.59
N SER A 256 -8.68 0.39 -5.72
CA SER A 256 -8.09 1.13 -6.82
C SER A 256 -7.97 2.62 -6.52
N TYR A 257 -8.90 3.23 -5.80
CA TYR A 257 -8.78 4.62 -5.33
C TYR A 257 -7.65 4.77 -4.31
N ARG A 258 -7.61 3.92 -3.28
CA ARG A 258 -6.62 4.00 -2.19
C ARG A 258 -5.18 3.86 -2.66
N LEU A 259 -4.95 3.11 -3.74
CA LEU A 259 -3.61 3.03 -4.34
C LEU A 259 -3.21 4.31 -5.07
N LEU A 260 -4.15 5.09 -5.62
CA LEU A 260 -3.84 6.40 -6.20
C LEU A 260 -3.37 7.38 -5.13
N GLU A 261 -3.97 7.35 -3.94
CA GLU A 261 -3.52 8.15 -2.79
C GLU A 261 -2.06 7.84 -2.44
N LEU A 262 -1.68 6.56 -2.38
CA LEU A 262 -0.29 6.15 -2.15
C LEU A 262 0.66 6.65 -3.25
N LEU A 263 0.24 6.66 -4.52
CA LEU A 263 1.04 7.21 -5.62
C LEU A 263 1.23 8.72 -5.50
N GLN A 264 0.26 9.46 -4.98
CA GLN A 264 0.40 10.89 -4.68
C GLN A 264 1.35 11.12 -3.50
N VAL A 265 1.40 10.22 -2.52
CA VAL A 265 2.44 10.26 -1.48
C VAL A 265 3.83 9.99 -2.09
N ALA A 266 3.95 9.04 -3.02
CA ALA A 266 5.20 8.80 -3.73
C ALA A 266 5.68 10.07 -4.46
N ARG A 267 4.78 10.68 -5.26
CA ARG A 267 5.03 11.87 -6.08
C ARG A 267 3.93 12.92 -5.86
N PRO A 268 4.16 13.92 -4.99
CA PRO A 268 3.12 14.86 -4.56
C PRO A 268 2.68 15.88 -5.61
N SER A 269 3.36 15.92 -6.75
CA SER A 269 2.96 16.72 -7.91
C SER A 269 1.87 16.07 -8.75
N LEU A 270 1.53 14.80 -8.48
CA LEU A 270 0.46 14.10 -9.16
C LEU A 270 -0.90 14.48 -8.56
N ASP A 271 -1.89 14.62 -9.43
CA ASP A 271 -3.31 14.62 -9.09
C ASP A 271 -3.97 13.44 -9.82
N LEU A 272 -4.21 12.37 -9.07
CA LEU A 272 -4.79 11.12 -9.55
C LEU A 272 -6.20 10.90 -9.00
N THR A 273 -6.56 11.53 -7.88
CA THR A 273 -7.82 11.27 -7.18
C THR A 273 -8.94 12.25 -7.53
N SER A 274 -8.64 13.50 -7.89
CA SER A 274 -9.66 14.55 -8.10
C SER A 274 -10.68 14.23 -9.20
N GLN A 275 -10.31 13.37 -10.15
CA GLN A 275 -11.19 12.93 -11.24
C GLN A 275 -12.18 11.82 -10.84
N PHE A 276 -12.14 11.33 -9.60
CA PHE A 276 -12.98 10.24 -9.09
C PHE A 276 -13.85 10.65 -7.89
N PRO A 277 -14.73 11.67 -8.02
CA PRO A 277 -15.51 12.19 -6.88
C PRO A 277 -16.63 11.26 -6.37
N LEU A 278 -16.91 10.15 -7.08
CA LEU A 278 -18.06 9.28 -6.79
C LEU A 278 -17.74 7.79 -6.95
N THR A 279 -16.88 7.42 -7.89
CA THR A 279 -16.53 6.02 -8.13
C THR A 279 -15.19 5.94 -8.84
N ALA A 280 -14.31 5.07 -8.36
CA ALA A 280 -13.02 4.79 -8.98
C ALA A 280 -13.02 3.38 -9.58
N ILE A 281 -13.45 3.23 -10.83
CA ILE A 281 -13.42 1.93 -11.50
C ILE A 281 -11.95 1.56 -11.78
N PRO A 282 -11.48 0.34 -11.47
CA PRO A 282 -10.08 -0.06 -11.63
C PRO A 282 -9.48 0.22 -13.02
N THR A 283 -10.25 0.03 -14.09
CA THR A 283 -9.78 0.36 -15.45
C THR A 283 -9.55 1.85 -15.65
N ASP A 284 -10.33 2.70 -14.99
CA ASP A 284 -10.19 4.15 -15.11
C ASP A 284 -9.05 4.68 -14.24
N THR A 285 -8.76 4.05 -13.10
CA THR A 285 -7.57 4.38 -12.30
C THR A 285 -6.27 4.04 -13.04
N VAL A 286 -6.23 2.90 -13.75
CA VAL A 286 -5.11 2.55 -14.64
C VAL A 286 -4.95 3.60 -15.75
N LYS A 287 -6.05 4.05 -16.36
CA LYS A 287 -6.00 5.14 -17.37
C LYS A 287 -5.47 6.44 -16.77
N ALA A 288 -5.89 6.81 -15.56
CA ALA A 288 -5.41 8.00 -14.85
C ALA A 288 -3.89 7.97 -14.69
N VAL A 289 -3.36 6.86 -14.19
CA VAL A 289 -1.92 6.65 -13.99
C VAL A 289 -1.15 6.68 -15.31
N LYS A 290 -1.71 6.12 -16.39
CA LYS A 290 -1.12 6.22 -17.73
C LYS A 290 -1.12 7.67 -18.25
N GLN A 291 -2.22 8.38 -18.11
CA GLN A 291 -2.40 9.75 -18.60
C GLN A 291 -1.54 10.76 -17.83
N SER A 292 -1.21 10.49 -16.56
CA SER A 292 -0.30 11.32 -15.77
C SER A 292 1.16 11.19 -16.20
N GLY A 293 1.47 10.30 -17.16
CA GLY A 293 2.84 10.02 -17.60
C GLY A 293 3.66 9.21 -16.61
N LEU A 294 3.03 8.57 -15.61
CA LEU A 294 3.74 7.80 -14.58
C LEU A 294 4.17 6.41 -15.06
N VAL A 295 3.65 5.91 -16.18
CA VAL A 295 3.96 4.56 -16.67
C VAL A 295 5.17 4.60 -17.61
N ALA A 296 6.24 3.90 -17.23
CA ALA A 296 7.45 3.73 -18.01
C ALA A 296 7.32 2.63 -19.08
N SER A 297 6.70 1.50 -18.72
CA SER A 297 6.52 0.36 -19.63
C SER A 297 5.35 -0.53 -19.21
N GLU A 298 4.90 -1.39 -20.12
CA GLU A 298 3.75 -2.28 -19.92
C GLU A 298 4.14 -3.71 -20.26
N VAL A 299 3.80 -4.65 -19.37
CA VAL A 299 4.06 -6.08 -19.54
C VAL A 299 2.75 -6.84 -19.42
N TYR A 300 2.43 -7.62 -20.45
CA TYR A 300 1.29 -8.53 -20.44
C TYR A 300 1.73 -9.92 -19.99
N ARG A 301 1.06 -10.48 -18.99
CA ARG A 301 1.23 -11.87 -18.55
C ARG A 301 -0.07 -12.65 -18.79
N PRO A 302 -0.09 -13.62 -19.71
CA PRO A 302 -1.29 -14.38 -20.00
C PRO A 302 -1.70 -15.27 -18.83
N SER A 303 -3.00 -15.57 -18.76
CA SER A 303 -3.54 -16.58 -17.86
C SER A 303 -3.04 -17.97 -18.20
N ARG A 304 -3.09 -18.89 -17.24
CA ARG A 304 -2.72 -20.29 -17.48
C ARG A 304 -3.63 -20.96 -18.50
N GLU A 305 -4.91 -20.61 -18.52
CA GLU A 305 -5.85 -21.04 -19.56
C GLU A 305 -5.42 -20.53 -20.94
N ARG A 306 -5.09 -19.24 -21.07
CA ARG A 306 -4.64 -18.66 -22.35
C ARG A 306 -3.34 -19.31 -22.84
N GLU A 307 -2.41 -19.58 -21.94
CA GLU A 307 -1.18 -20.31 -22.26
C GLU A 307 -1.48 -21.73 -22.77
N LEU A 308 -2.39 -22.45 -22.12
CA LEU A 308 -2.80 -23.80 -22.52
C LEU A 308 -3.51 -23.79 -23.88
N LEU A 309 -4.43 -22.85 -24.10
CA LEU A 309 -5.12 -22.69 -25.38
C LEU A 309 -4.15 -22.36 -26.51
N ALA A 310 -3.19 -21.46 -26.28
CA ALA A 310 -2.16 -21.12 -27.26
C ALA A 310 -1.25 -22.33 -27.58
N ARG A 311 -0.89 -23.13 -26.58
CA ARG A 311 -0.13 -24.38 -26.79
C ARG A 311 -0.94 -25.46 -27.54
N ALA A 312 -2.26 -25.45 -27.38
CA ALA A 312 -3.16 -26.37 -28.06
C ALA A 312 -3.56 -25.91 -29.48
N GLU A 313 -3.34 -24.64 -29.84
CA GLU A 313 -3.68 -24.08 -31.15
C GLU A 313 -3.11 -24.88 -32.35
N PRO A 314 -1.81 -25.26 -32.37
CA PRO A 314 -1.25 -25.99 -33.51
C PRO A 314 -1.72 -27.45 -33.60
N LEU A 315 -2.34 -28.00 -32.54
CA LEU A 315 -2.75 -29.39 -32.50
C LEU A 315 -4.00 -29.64 -33.36
N ASP A 316 -4.00 -30.74 -34.10
CA ASP A 316 -5.18 -31.21 -34.81
C ASP A 316 -6.22 -31.81 -33.84
N HIS A 317 -7.37 -32.22 -34.37
CA HIS A 317 -8.44 -32.79 -33.56
C HIS A 317 -8.01 -34.09 -32.84
N ALA A 318 -7.23 -34.96 -33.50
CA ALA A 318 -6.80 -36.22 -32.91
C ALA A 318 -5.78 -36.00 -31.79
N GLU A 319 -4.82 -35.10 -31.99
CA GLU A 319 -3.83 -34.67 -31.00
C GLU A 319 -4.50 -34.04 -29.78
N LYS A 320 -5.51 -33.18 -29.98
CA LYS A 320 -6.30 -32.61 -28.87
C LYS A 320 -7.00 -33.68 -28.04
N GLN A 321 -7.59 -34.69 -28.67
CA GLN A 321 -8.22 -35.80 -27.97
C GLN A 321 -7.21 -36.62 -27.14
N GLN A 322 -6.00 -36.83 -27.67
CA GLN A 322 -4.94 -37.51 -26.93
C GLN A 322 -4.45 -36.70 -25.72
N VAL A 323 -4.30 -35.38 -25.86
CA VAL A 323 -3.97 -34.50 -24.74
C VAL A 323 -5.04 -34.58 -23.64
N LEU A 324 -6.32 -34.55 -24.01
CA LEU A 324 -7.42 -34.70 -23.05
C LEU A 324 -7.42 -36.07 -22.36
N ALA A 325 -7.17 -37.15 -23.12
CA ALA A 325 -7.08 -38.50 -22.57
C ALA A 325 -5.92 -38.65 -21.57
N VAL A 326 -4.73 -38.13 -21.90
CA VAL A 326 -3.56 -38.11 -21.02
C VAL A 326 -3.79 -37.25 -19.78
N SER A 327 -4.49 -36.12 -19.91
CA SER A 327 -4.84 -35.26 -18.79
C SER A 327 -5.81 -35.93 -17.81
N ALA A 328 -6.70 -36.80 -18.30
CA ALA A 328 -7.63 -37.56 -17.47
C ALA A 328 -6.97 -38.80 -16.84
N ASP A 329 -6.04 -39.42 -17.55
CA ASP A 329 -5.30 -40.61 -17.12
C ASP A 329 -3.90 -40.63 -17.74
N THR A 330 -2.87 -40.42 -16.90
CA THR A 330 -1.47 -40.37 -17.37
C THR A 330 -0.97 -41.70 -17.91
N SER A 331 -1.67 -42.82 -17.66
CA SER A 331 -1.34 -44.13 -18.25
C SER A 331 -1.52 -44.15 -19.77
N GLN A 332 -2.32 -43.24 -20.33
CA GLN A 332 -2.57 -43.12 -21.78
C GLN A 332 -1.31 -42.75 -22.57
N LEU A 333 -0.26 -42.23 -21.91
CA LEU A 333 1.07 -42.04 -22.50
C LEU A 333 1.67 -43.34 -23.06
N GLN A 334 1.23 -44.49 -22.55
CA GLN A 334 1.69 -45.80 -22.99
C GLN A 334 0.82 -46.43 -24.08
N SER A 335 -0.31 -45.81 -24.44
CA SER A 335 -1.25 -46.34 -25.40
C SER A 335 -0.62 -46.44 -26.81
N PRO A 336 -1.01 -47.45 -27.62
CA PRO A 336 -0.56 -47.53 -29.01
C PRO A 336 -0.96 -46.29 -29.83
N ALA A 337 -2.12 -45.70 -29.53
CA ALA A 337 -2.62 -44.51 -30.21
C ALA A 337 -1.74 -43.28 -29.95
N PHE A 338 -1.33 -43.06 -28.69
CA PHE A 338 -0.41 -41.98 -28.33
C PHE A 338 1.00 -42.22 -28.90
N LYS A 339 1.50 -43.45 -28.83
CA LYS A 339 2.83 -43.82 -29.35
C LYS A 339 2.93 -43.80 -30.88
N ALA A 340 1.81 -43.86 -31.58
CA ALA A 340 1.76 -43.78 -33.04
C ALA A 340 1.67 -42.33 -33.57
N MET A 341 1.57 -41.35 -32.67
CA MET A 341 1.64 -39.93 -33.03
C MET A 341 3.07 -39.55 -33.46
N PRO A 342 3.20 -38.61 -34.42
CA PRO A 342 4.50 -38.23 -35.00
C PRO A 342 5.49 -37.59 -34.03
#